data_AF-A0A6J4UHK5-F1
#
_entry.id   AF-A0A6J4UHK5-F1
#
_cell.length_a   1.000
_cell.length_b   1.000
_cell.length_c   1.000
_cell.angle_alpha   90.00
_cell.angle_beta   90.00
_cell.angle_gamma   90.00
#
_symmetry.space_group_name_H-M   'P 1'
#
loop_
_entity.id
_entity.type
_entity.pdbx_description
1 polymer ?
#
loop_
_entity_poly.entity_id
_entity_poly.type
_entity_poly.pdbx_seq_one_letter_code
_entity_poly.pdbx_strand_id
1 'polypeptide(L)'
;MATQTPTTPSSNAPETTAETSLPITGMTCASCVRRVEKSLTKLDGVIEAGVNLATERATVRYDPATVNPENLKAAVEKAGYGVRAIPAQPTSSPAPAPAQPDAVPAGTATLPIEGMTCASCVRRVERALTKVPGVSGATVNLATERAT
;
A
#
# COMPACT_ATOMS: atom_id res chain seq x y z
N MET A 1 36.13 7.04 -12.28
CA MET A 1 35.23 8.04 -12.91
C MET A 1 33.82 7.74 -12.42
N ALA A 2 33.15 8.74 -11.80
CA ALA A 2 31.78 8.77 -11.25
C ALA A 2 31.44 7.66 -10.22
N THR A 3 31.56 7.85 -8.90
CA THR A 3 30.62 8.60 -8.04
C THR A 3 29.21 8.72 -8.63
N GLN A 4 28.26 8.02 -8.01
CA GLN A 4 26.97 8.56 -7.55
C GLN A 4 26.20 7.49 -6.77
N THR A 5 26.30 7.60 -5.45
CA THR A 5 25.28 7.22 -4.49
C THR A 5 23.95 7.87 -4.88
N PRO A 6 22.82 7.17 -4.98
CA PRO A 6 21.53 7.81 -4.73
C PRO A 6 21.38 7.93 -3.20
N THR A 7 21.88 9.04 -2.68
CA THR A 7 21.31 9.66 -1.48
C THR A 7 19.88 10.06 -1.80
N THR A 8 18.91 9.39 -1.20
CA THR A 8 17.59 9.98 -0.93
C THR A 8 17.27 9.71 0.54
N PRO A 9 16.94 10.75 1.31
CA PRO A 9 17.20 10.83 2.75
C PRO A 9 16.28 9.95 3.59
N SER A 10 16.89 9.37 4.63
CA SER A 10 16.19 9.14 5.89
C SER A 10 15.75 10.51 6.43
N SER A 11 14.44 10.77 6.46
CA SER A 11 13.88 11.79 7.33
C SER A 11 12.50 11.34 7.80
N ASN A 12 12.53 10.49 8.84
CA ASN A 12 11.47 10.52 9.85
C ASN A 12 11.61 11.83 10.63
N ALA A 13 11.11 12.93 10.06
CA ALA A 13 10.83 14.13 10.81
C ALA A 13 9.29 14.22 10.94
N PRO A 14 8.73 14.26 12.15
CA PRO A 14 7.33 14.63 12.34
C PRO A 14 7.22 16.14 12.13
N GLU A 15 7.43 16.59 10.89
CA GLU A 15 6.97 17.91 10.45
C GLU A 15 5.54 17.67 9.98
N THR A 16 4.56 18.28 10.67
CA THR A 16 3.11 18.11 10.48
C THR A 16 2.70 18.30 9.02
N THR A 17 2.93 17.31 8.20
CA THR A 17 2.71 17.33 6.76
C THR A 17 1.80 16.17 6.44
N ALA A 18 0.69 16.45 5.81
CA ALA A 18 -0.24 15.46 5.32
C ALA A 18 0.10 15.15 3.86
N GLU A 19 -0.01 13.88 3.48
CA GLU A 19 -0.03 13.47 2.09
C GLU A 19 -1.46 13.08 1.71
N THR A 20 -1.90 13.49 0.53
CA THR A 20 -3.17 13.02 -0.01
C THR A 20 -3.06 12.69 -1.49
N SER A 21 -3.85 11.71 -1.92
CA SER A 21 -3.95 11.27 -3.31
C SER A 21 -5.28 11.73 -3.88
N LEU A 22 -5.23 12.65 -4.84
CA LEU A 22 -6.39 13.18 -5.54
C LEU A 22 -6.57 12.44 -6.88
N PRO A 23 -7.62 11.64 -7.06
CA PRO A 23 -7.97 11.08 -8.37
C PRO A 23 -8.55 12.19 -9.26
N ILE A 24 -7.89 12.46 -10.40
CA ILE A 24 -8.26 13.57 -11.29
C ILE A 24 -8.87 13.02 -12.57
N THR A 25 -9.99 13.60 -12.99
CA THR A 25 -10.70 13.26 -14.22
C THR A 25 -10.37 14.24 -15.34
N GLY A 26 -10.16 13.72 -16.56
CA GLY A 26 -9.92 14.55 -17.75
C GLY A 26 -8.45 14.84 -18.04
N MET A 27 -7.50 14.18 -17.36
CA MET A 27 -6.08 14.25 -17.72
C MET A 27 -5.77 13.27 -18.85
N THR A 28 -5.59 13.76 -20.08
CA THR A 28 -5.35 12.91 -21.26
C THR A 28 -3.96 13.03 -21.87
N CYS A 29 -3.14 13.96 -21.36
CA CYS A 29 -1.81 14.24 -21.93
C CYS A 29 -0.81 14.72 -20.87
N ALA A 30 0.48 14.54 -21.12
CA ALA A 30 1.57 15.07 -20.29
C ALA A 30 1.52 16.61 -20.11
N SER A 31 0.91 17.33 -21.05
CA SER A 31 0.67 18.77 -20.91
C SER A 31 -0.39 19.08 -19.85
N CYS A 32 -1.38 18.21 -19.66
CA CYS A 32 -2.39 18.33 -18.61
C CYS A 32 -1.79 18.14 -17.22
N VAL A 33 -0.93 17.12 -17.08
CA VAL A 33 -0.15 16.82 -15.87
C VAL A 33 0.60 18.06 -15.40
N ARG A 34 1.42 18.67 -16.27
CA ARG A 34 2.19 19.87 -15.93
C ARG A 34 1.32 21.06 -15.51
N ARG A 35 0.13 21.19 -16.09
CA ARG A 35 -0.81 22.27 -15.71
C ARG A 35 -1.37 22.03 -14.30
N VAL A 36 -1.75 20.80 -13.98
CA VAL A 36 -2.27 20.41 -12.67
C VAL A 36 -1.20 20.58 -11.58
N GLU A 37 0.00 20.03 -11.80
CA GLU A 37 1.12 20.13 -10.86
C GLU A 37 1.49 21.60 -10.58
N LYS A 38 1.52 22.43 -11.62
CA LYS A 38 1.76 23.87 -11.48
C LYS A 38 0.64 24.61 -10.74
N SER A 39 -0.59 24.14 -10.82
CA SER A 39 -1.70 24.73 -10.05
C SER A 39 -1.63 24.36 -8.57
N LEU A 40 -1.19 23.14 -8.26
CA LEU A 40 -1.05 22.64 -6.88
C LEU A 40 0.15 23.26 -6.17
N THR A 41 1.32 23.29 -6.81
CA THR A 41 2.55 23.90 -6.27
C THR A 41 2.48 25.41 -6.06
N LYS A 42 1.49 26.08 -6.66
CA LYS A 42 1.21 27.51 -6.41
C LYS A 42 0.43 27.78 -5.13
N LEU A 43 -0.16 26.76 -4.52
CA LEU A 43 -0.91 26.91 -3.29
C LEU A 43 0.06 27.07 -2.12
N ASP A 44 -0.22 28.04 -1.27
CA ASP A 44 0.51 28.24 -0.03
C ASP A 44 0.28 27.03 0.90
N GLY A 45 1.36 26.47 1.44
CA GLY A 45 1.31 25.24 2.24
C GLY A 45 1.46 23.93 1.46
N VAL A 46 1.58 23.96 0.12
CA VAL A 46 1.98 22.77 -0.65
C VAL A 46 3.51 22.66 -0.65
N ILE A 47 4.01 21.54 -0.14
CA ILE A 47 5.44 21.25 -0.02
C ILE A 47 5.92 20.50 -1.25
N GLU A 48 5.13 19.53 -1.71
CA GLU A 48 5.44 18.73 -2.88
C GLU A 48 4.15 18.31 -3.60
N ALA A 49 4.15 18.32 -4.93
CA ALA A 49 3.06 17.79 -5.72
C ALA A 49 3.63 16.99 -6.89
N GLY A 50 3.14 15.78 -7.10
CA GLY A 50 3.50 14.92 -8.21
C GLY A 50 2.25 14.30 -8.84
N VAL A 51 2.25 14.18 -10.16
CA VAL A 51 1.10 13.64 -10.89
C VAL A 51 1.51 12.44 -11.71
N ASN A 52 0.76 11.34 -11.55
CA ASN A 52 0.93 10.12 -12.32
C ASN A 52 -0.19 10.00 -13.37
N LEU A 53 0.18 10.17 -14.63
CA LEU A 53 -0.76 10.08 -15.76
C LEU A 53 -1.29 8.65 -15.96
N ALA A 54 -0.48 7.62 -15.69
CA ALA A 54 -0.86 6.23 -15.91
C ALA A 54 -1.97 5.78 -14.94
N THR A 55 -2.00 6.36 -13.74
CA THR A 55 -3.02 6.05 -12.71
C THR A 55 -4.04 7.16 -12.52
N GLU A 56 -3.94 8.25 -13.31
CA GLU A 56 -4.79 9.45 -13.24
C GLU A 56 -4.89 10.03 -11.82
N ARG A 57 -3.78 10.01 -11.07
CA ARG A 57 -3.71 10.44 -9.67
C ARG A 57 -2.65 11.50 -9.45
N ALA A 58 -2.99 12.49 -8.64
CA ALA A 58 -2.04 13.48 -8.11
C ALA A 58 -1.77 13.20 -6.63
N THR A 59 -0.52 12.99 -6.28
CA THR A 59 -0.06 12.90 -4.90
C THR A 59 0.46 14.27 -4.47
N VAL A 60 -0.05 14.78 -3.35
CA VAL A 60 0.29 16.11 -2.85
C VAL A 60 0.65 16.00 -1.37
N ARG A 61 1.85 16.48 -1.02
CA ARG A 61 2.30 16.68 0.34
C ARG A 61 2.11 18.14 0.71
N TYR A 62 1.34 18.38 1.76
CA TYR A 62 0.93 19.72 2.16
C TYR A 62 0.84 19.84 3.68
N ASP A 63 0.95 21.06 4.17
CA ASP A 63 0.75 21.39 5.57
C ASP A 63 -0.77 21.54 5.85
N PRO A 64 -1.41 20.64 6.62
CA PRO A 64 -2.83 20.69 6.91
C PRO A 64 -3.22 21.85 7.85
N ALA A 65 -2.26 22.54 8.48
CA ALA A 65 -2.53 23.78 9.21
C ALA A 65 -2.68 24.98 8.26
N THR A 66 -2.11 24.90 7.05
CA THR A 66 -2.13 25.98 6.05
C THR A 66 -3.13 25.75 4.92
N VAL A 67 -3.23 24.51 4.42
CA VAL A 67 -4.10 24.17 3.29
C VAL A 67 -4.85 22.86 3.53
N ASN A 68 -6.12 22.84 3.13
CA ASN A 68 -6.99 21.68 3.27
C ASN A 68 -7.17 20.93 1.94
N PRO A 69 -7.52 19.64 1.96
CA PRO A 69 -7.74 18.86 0.74
C PRO A 69 -8.84 19.44 -0.17
N GLU A 70 -9.84 20.12 0.41
CA GLU A 70 -10.86 20.86 -0.35
C GLU A 70 -10.26 22.03 -1.15
N ASN A 71 -9.24 22.72 -0.61
CA ASN A 71 -8.55 23.80 -1.33
C ASN A 71 -7.71 23.24 -2.49
N LEU A 72 -7.06 22.09 -2.28
CA LEU A 72 -6.34 21.37 -3.34
C LEU A 72 -7.29 20.99 -4.48
N LYS A 73 -8.45 20.42 -4.13
CA LYS A 73 -9.51 20.09 -5.09
C LYS A 73 -9.98 21.33 -5.86
N ALA A 74 -10.30 22.41 -5.16
CA ALA A 74 -10.76 23.65 -5.79
C ALA A 74 -9.72 24.24 -6.75
N ALA A 75 -8.43 24.10 -6.47
CA ALA A 75 -7.37 24.54 -7.37
C ALA A 75 -7.30 23.70 -8.67
N VAL A 76 -7.51 22.39 -8.56
CA VAL A 76 -7.59 21.48 -9.72
C VAL A 76 -8.84 21.77 -10.56
N GLU A 77 -9.97 22.01 -9.91
CA GLU A 77 -11.22 22.42 -10.58
C GLU A 77 -11.10 23.76 -11.29
N LYS A 78 -10.45 24.75 -10.67
CA LYS A 78 -10.12 26.04 -11.31
C LYS A 78 -9.18 25.89 -12.51
N ALA A 79 -8.35 24.84 -12.53
CA ALA A 79 -7.49 24.52 -13.67
C ALA A 79 -8.26 23.84 -14.82
N GLY A 80 -9.53 23.48 -14.61
CA GLY A 80 -10.42 22.88 -15.59
C GLY A 80 -10.54 21.36 -15.51
N TYR A 81 -10.13 20.74 -14.39
CA TYR A 81 -10.15 19.29 -14.21
C TYR A 81 -11.05 18.87 -13.05
N GLY A 82 -11.70 17.71 -13.15
CA GLY A 82 -12.51 17.18 -12.05
C GLY A 82 -11.65 16.43 -11.03
N VAL A 83 -12.03 16.45 -9.76
CA VAL A 83 -11.44 15.58 -8.73
C VAL A 83 -12.53 14.69 -8.14
N ARG A 84 -12.31 13.37 -8.16
CA ARG A 84 -13.24 12.41 -7.56
C ARG A 84 -13.00 12.35 -6.04
N ALA A 85 -14.05 12.05 -5.27
CA ALA A 85 -14.01 12.04 -3.81
C ALA A 85 -12.79 11.27 -3.28
N ILE A 86 -12.03 11.94 -2.41
CA ILE A 86 -10.82 11.42 -1.79
C ILE A 86 -11.29 10.49 -0.65
N PRO A 87 -11.06 9.17 -0.72
CA PRO A 87 -11.19 8.37 0.49
C PRO A 87 -10.09 8.88 1.43
N ALA A 88 -10.47 9.34 2.62
CA ALA A 88 -9.55 9.72 3.67
C ALA A 88 -8.77 8.48 4.14
N GLN A 89 -7.79 8.07 3.34
CA GLN A 89 -6.84 7.07 3.75
C GLN A 89 -5.66 7.83 4.34
N PRO A 90 -5.39 7.68 5.65
CA PRO A 90 -4.03 7.88 6.12
C PRO A 90 -3.20 6.86 5.35
N THR A 91 -2.45 7.30 4.35
CA THR A 91 -1.45 6.48 3.65
C THR A 91 -0.24 6.27 4.56
N SER A 92 -0.49 5.77 5.77
CA SER A 92 0.45 4.98 6.55
C SER A 92 0.21 3.50 6.21
N SER A 93 0.35 3.16 4.94
CA SER A 93 0.62 1.79 4.53
C SER A 93 1.31 1.86 3.16
N PRO A 94 2.64 1.99 3.14
CA PRO A 94 3.37 1.80 1.90
C PRO A 94 3.12 0.36 1.45
N ALA A 95 2.68 0.24 0.19
CA ALA A 95 2.66 -0.94 -0.66
C ALA A 95 2.86 -2.32 0.03
N PRO A 96 1.89 -3.25 -0.05
CA PRO A 96 2.22 -4.66 0.17
C PRO A 96 3.26 -5.06 -0.87
N ALA A 97 4.51 -5.21 -0.44
CA ALA A 97 5.44 -6.10 -1.10
C ALA A 97 4.76 -7.49 -1.16
N PRO A 98 4.63 -8.14 -2.32
CA PRO A 98 4.25 -9.54 -2.35
C PRO A 98 5.47 -10.38 -1.93
N ALA A 99 5.75 -10.42 -0.63
CA ALA A 99 6.74 -11.28 0.06
C ALA A 99 6.70 -10.89 1.55
N GLN A 100 6.35 -11.67 2.58
CA GLN A 100 6.19 -13.10 2.79
C GLN A 100 5.20 -13.32 3.97
N PRO A 101 4.40 -14.40 3.98
CA PRO A 101 3.46 -14.73 5.05
C PRO A 101 4.15 -15.40 6.24
N ASP A 102 4.75 -14.62 7.15
CA ASP A 102 5.28 -15.12 8.44
C ASP A 102 4.89 -14.21 9.62
N ALA A 103 3.66 -13.70 9.61
CA ALA A 103 3.01 -13.29 10.85
C ALA A 103 2.27 -14.52 11.40
N VAL A 104 2.95 -15.30 12.25
CA VAL A 104 2.32 -16.35 13.05
C VAL A 104 1.60 -15.69 14.25
N PRO A 105 0.27 -15.51 14.24
CA PRO A 105 -0.42 -15.15 15.47
C PRO A 105 -0.28 -16.33 16.45
N ALA A 106 -0.07 -16.00 17.72
CA ALA A 106 0.13 -16.97 18.79
C ALA A 106 -1.01 -18.02 18.80
N GLY A 107 -0.70 -19.24 18.35
CA GLY A 107 -1.64 -20.36 18.30
C GLY A 107 -1.30 -21.45 17.28
N THR A 108 -0.46 -21.18 16.28
CA THR A 108 -0.13 -22.17 15.24
C THR A 108 1.04 -23.05 15.67
N ALA A 109 0.80 -24.33 15.95
CA ALA A 109 1.85 -25.31 16.22
C ALA A 109 2.20 -26.05 14.92
N THR A 110 3.45 -25.94 14.46
CA THR A 110 3.94 -26.73 13.32
C THR A 110 4.38 -28.11 13.79
N LEU A 111 3.75 -29.17 13.28
CA LEU A 111 4.12 -30.55 13.58
C LEU A 111 4.85 -31.18 12.37
N PRO A 112 6.10 -31.66 12.52
CA PRO A 112 6.76 -32.47 11.50
C PRO A 112 6.11 -33.86 11.46
N ILE A 113 5.87 -34.38 10.27
CA ILE A 113 5.24 -35.70 10.08
C ILE A 113 6.13 -36.55 9.18
N GLU A 114 6.90 -37.45 9.78
CA GLU A 114 7.71 -38.40 9.02
C GLU A 114 6.81 -39.39 8.24
N GLY A 115 7.15 -39.62 6.97
CA GLY A 115 6.51 -40.65 6.13
C GLY A 115 5.30 -40.19 5.30
N MET A 116 5.07 -38.88 5.17
CA MET A 116 4.01 -38.35 4.31
C MET A 116 4.46 -38.30 2.84
N THR A 117 4.43 -39.43 2.16
CA THR A 117 4.96 -39.56 0.78
C THR A 117 3.89 -39.52 -0.32
N CYS A 118 2.61 -39.33 0.02
CA CYS A 118 1.51 -39.37 -0.95
C CYS A 118 0.34 -38.45 -0.58
N ALA A 119 -0.33 -37.89 -1.59
CA ALA A 119 -1.54 -37.06 -1.43
C ALA A 119 -2.70 -37.78 -0.71
N SER A 120 -2.69 -39.11 -0.70
CA SER A 120 -3.63 -39.94 0.06
C SER A 120 -3.40 -39.87 1.58
N CYS A 121 -2.17 -39.60 2.02
CA CYS A 121 -1.81 -39.47 3.43
C CYS A 121 -2.23 -38.09 3.99
N VAL A 122 -2.06 -37.03 3.18
CA VAL A 122 -2.46 -35.65 3.52
C VAL A 122 -3.92 -35.59 4.00
N ARG A 123 -4.84 -36.15 3.22
CA ARG A 123 -6.28 -36.14 3.53
C ARG A 123 -6.64 -36.95 4.78
N ARG A 124 -5.86 -37.98 5.13
CA ARG A 124 -6.08 -38.76 6.36
C ARG A 124 -5.61 -37.96 7.58
N VAL A 125 -4.48 -37.29 7.48
CA VAL A 125 -3.90 -36.48 8.55
C VAL A 125 -4.79 -35.27 8.87
N GLU A 126 -5.23 -34.52 7.85
CA GLU A 126 -6.11 -33.36 8.04
C GLU A 126 -7.44 -33.72 8.75
N ARG A 127 -8.03 -34.85 8.35
CA ARG A 127 -9.25 -35.40 9.00
C ARG A 127 -9.02 -35.92 10.42
N ALA A 128 -7.81 -36.34 10.75
CA ALA A 128 -7.47 -36.78 12.10
C ALA A 128 -7.25 -35.59 13.02
N LEU A 129 -6.52 -34.57 12.55
CA LEU A 129 -6.22 -33.35 13.32
C LEU A 129 -7.48 -32.54 13.65
N THR A 130 -8.41 -32.42 12.71
CA THR A 130 -9.72 -31.75 12.95
C THR A 130 -10.62 -32.45 13.96
N LYS A 131 -10.33 -33.70 14.34
CA LYS A 131 -11.05 -34.43 15.40
C LYS A 131 -10.41 -34.29 16.79
N VAL A 132 -9.24 -33.66 16.88
CA VAL A 132 -8.56 -33.43 18.15
C VAL A 132 -9.22 -32.24 18.85
N PRO A 133 -9.70 -32.39 20.10
CA PRO A 133 -10.30 -31.30 20.84
C PRO A 133 -9.28 -30.17 21.05
N GLY A 134 -9.62 -28.96 20.60
CA GLY A 134 -8.75 -27.77 20.63
C GLY A 134 -8.18 -27.36 19.27
N VAL A 135 -8.34 -28.17 18.22
CA VAL A 135 -7.88 -27.84 16.85
C VAL A 135 -9.01 -27.21 16.05
N SER A 136 -8.93 -25.91 15.80
CA SER A 136 -9.92 -25.16 15.00
C SER A 136 -9.75 -25.32 13.48
N GLY A 137 -8.59 -25.82 13.05
CA GLY A 137 -8.27 -26.08 11.65
C GLY A 137 -6.88 -26.69 11.55
N ALA A 138 -6.64 -27.48 10.51
CA ALA A 138 -5.33 -28.03 10.21
C ALA A 138 -5.08 -27.94 8.72
N THR A 139 -3.91 -27.43 8.32
CA THR A 139 -3.43 -27.39 6.95
C THR A 139 -2.20 -28.25 6.85
N VAL A 140 -2.18 -29.17 5.88
CA VAL A 140 -1.10 -30.13 5.71
C VAL A 140 -0.43 -29.91 4.36
N ASN A 141 0.88 -29.64 4.38
CA ASN A 141 1.67 -29.39 3.18
C ASN A 141 2.62 -30.56 2.90
N LEU A 142 2.41 -31.22 1.75
CA LEU A 142 3.19 -32.37 1.31
C LEU A 142 4.59 -31.99 0.83
N ALA A 143 4.77 -30.78 0.29
CA ALA A 143 6.06 -30.31 -0.22
C ALA A 143 7.04 -29.97 0.90
N THR A 144 6.53 -29.62 2.08
CA THR A 144 7.33 -29.25 3.25
C THR A 144 7.21 -30.23 4.40
N GLU A 145 6.48 -31.33 4.22
CA GLU A 145 6.29 -32.42 5.21
C GLU A 145 5.78 -31.91 6.58
N ARG A 146 4.93 -30.88 6.57
CA ARG A 146 4.49 -30.16 7.78
C ARG A 146 2.97 -30.02 7.85
N ALA A 147 2.44 -30.15 9.06
CA ALA A 147 1.08 -29.76 9.41
C ALA A 147 1.09 -28.53 10.32
N THR A 148 0.14 -27.63 10.11
CA THR A 148 -0.03 -26.36 10.83
C THR A 148 -1.48 -26.13 11.19
#